data_AF-A0A534PCT2-F1
#
_entry.id   AF-A0A534PCT2-F1
#
_cell.length_a   1.000
_cell.length_b   1.000
_cell.length_c   1.000
_cell.angle_alpha   90.00
_cell.angle_beta   90.00
_cell.angle_gamma   90.00
#
_symmetry.space_group_name_H-M   'P 1'
#
loop_
_entity.id
_entity.type
_entity.pdbx_description
1 polymer ?
#
loop_
_entity_poly.entity_id
_entity_poly.type
_entity_poly.pdbx_seq_one_letter_code
_entity_poly.pdbx_strand_id
1 'polypeptide(L)'
;MKLEKKAEQGVRTAEPEPPVVARLIIEIRSDGSRTIARGMAEDVQQGERVEVHAEGRTPLQLVLSLMAALKDVPSLARSFAKGLLKK
;
A
#
# COMPACT_ATOMS: atom_id res chain seq x y z
N MET A 1 7.71 -51.13 -16.07
CA MET A 1 7.43 -49.68 -16.11
C MET A 1 7.28 -49.20 -14.68
N LYS A 2 8.18 -48.32 -14.20
CA LYS A 2 8.09 -47.72 -12.86
C LYS A 2 7.10 -46.56 -12.95
N LEU A 3 5.99 -46.64 -12.21
CA LEU A 3 5.02 -45.55 -12.11
C LEU A 3 5.62 -44.43 -11.27
N GLU A 4 5.80 -43.28 -11.89
CA GLU A 4 6.29 -42.07 -11.25
C GLU A 4 5.29 -41.59 -10.19
N LYS A 5 5.79 -41.40 -8.98
CA LYS A 5 5.04 -40.88 -7.85
C LYS A 5 4.79 -39.40 -8.10
N LYS A 6 3.63 -39.08 -8.68
CA LYS A 6 3.17 -37.70 -8.92
C LYS A 6 3.12 -36.99 -7.57
N ALA A 7 4.01 -36.03 -7.37
CA ALA A 7 4.01 -35.19 -6.18
C ALA A 7 2.67 -34.44 -6.14
N GLU A 8 1.79 -34.85 -5.23
CA GLU A 8 0.63 -34.09 -4.83
C GLU A 8 1.16 -32.83 -4.13
N GLN A 9 1.43 -31.80 -4.94
CA GLN A 9 1.62 -30.45 -4.47
C GLN A 9 0.29 -30.02 -3.86
N GLY A 10 0.17 -30.20 -2.55
CA GLY A 10 -0.97 -29.75 -1.77
C GLY A 10 -1.25 -28.30 -2.08
N VAL A 11 -2.41 -28.06 -2.69
CA VAL A 11 -2.99 -26.72 -2.84
C VAL A 11 -3.16 -26.19 -1.43
N ARG A 12 -2.28 -25.29 -1.02
CA ARG A 12 -2.49 -24.51 0.21
C ARG A 12 -3.74 -23.67 -0.07
N THR A 13 -4.86 -24.05 0.52
CA THR A 13 -6.04 -23.17 0.61
C THR A 13 -5.58 -21.89 1.28
N ALA A 14 -5.54 -20.80 0.52
CA ALA A 14 -5.25 -19.48 1.06
C ALA A 14 -6.27 -19.18 2.16
N GLU A 15 -5.80 -18.77 3.34
CA GLU A 15 -6.69 -18.24 4.36
C GLU A 15 -7.45 -17.03 3.78
N PRO A 16 -8.74 -16.87 4.11
CA PRO A 16 -9.51 -15.75 3.59
C PRO A 16 -8.88 -14.43 4.04
N GLU A 17 -8.45 -13.61 3.06
CA GLU A 17 -7.89 -12.29 3.31
C GLU A 17 -8.99 -11.33 3.82
N PRO A 18 -8.64 -10.35 4.70
CA PRO A 18 -9.56 -9.27 5.06
C PRO A 18 -9.98 -8.45 3.83
N PRO A 19 -11.15 -7.78 3.88
CA PRO A 19 -11.61 -6.95 2.76
C PRO A 19 -10.67 -5.76 2.52
N VAL A 20 -10.54 -5.37 1.25
CA VAL A 20 -9.83 -4.14 0.87
C VAL A 20 -10.63 -2.94 1.35
N VAL A 21 -10.05 -2.14 2.24
CA VAL A 21 -10.68 -0.91 2.78
C VAL A 21 -10.07 0.37 2.22
N ALA A 22 -8.88 0.28 1.64
CA ALA A 22 -8.22 1.39 0.96
C ALA A 22 -7.29 0.88 -0.14
N ARG A 23 -7.04 1.71 -1.16
CA ARG A 23 -6.08 1.43 -2.24
C ARG A 23 -5.21 2.65 -2.49
N LEU A 24 -3.90 2.44 -2.66
CA LEU A 24 -2.96 3.48 -3.04
C LEU A 24 -2.24 3.06 -4.32
N ILE A 25 -2.31 3.88 -5.35
CA ILE A 25 -1.56 3.70 -6.60
C ILE A 25 -0.71 4.95 -6.78
N ILE A 26 0.61 4.78 -6.85
CA ILE A 26 1.55 5.87 -7.10
C ILE A 26 2.57 5.47 -8.16
N GLU A 27 2.89 6.41 -9.02
CA GLU A 27 4.05 6.37 -9.90
C GLU A 27 5.22 7.05 -9.20
N ILE A 28 6.40 6.42 -9.23
CA ILE A 28 7.64 7.00 -8.71
C ILE A 28 8.60 7.24 -9.87
N ARG A 29 9.03 8.49 -10.04
CA ARG A 29 10.02 8.91 -11.04
C ARG A 29 11.25 9.45 -10.34
N SER A 30 12.42 8.95 -10.72
CA SER A 30 13.70 9.40 -10.17
C SER A 30 14.73 9.57 -11.29
N ASP A 31 15.53 10.64 -11.21
CA ASP A 31 16.69 10.88 -12.08
C ASP A 31 18.02 10.75 -11.33
N GLY A 32 17.99 10.29 -10.07
CA GLY A 32 19.13 10.18 -9.17
C GLY A 32 19.43 11.44 -8.34
N SER A 33 18.87 12.60 -8.70
CA SER A 33 19.01 13.86 -7.96
C SER A 33 17.69 14.30 -7.29
N ARG A 34 16.57 13.92 -7.90
CA ARG A 34 15.22 14.20 -7.42
C ARG A 34 14.36 12.97 -7.63
N THR A 35 13.48 12.73 -6.67
CA THR A 35 12.43 11.72 -6.77
C THR A 35 11.08 12.37 -6.54
N ILE A 36 10.11 12.00 -7.38
CA ILE A 36 8.74 12.46 -7.30
C ILE A 36 7.83 11.24 -7.28
N ALA A 37 6.86 11.22 -6.37
CA ALA A 37 5.79 10.23 -6.31
C ALA A 37 4.44 10.91 -6.54
N ARG A 38 3.64 10.41 -7.47
CA ARG A 38 2.32 10.98 -7.82
C ARG A 38 1.30 9.89 -8.04
N GLY A 39 0.06 10.11 -7.60
CA GLY A 39 -1.02 9.18 -7.86
C GLY A 39 -2.25 9.46 -7.01
N MET A 40 -2.91 8.41 -6.55
CA MET A 40 -4.20 8.52 -5.88
C MET A 40 -4.35 7.47 -4.78
N ALA A 41 -4.95 7.88 -3.68
CA ALA A 41 -5.48 7.03 -2.64
C ALA A 41 -7.00 6.98 -2.74
N GLU A 42 -7.59 5.79 -2.57
CA GLU A 42 -9.03 5.56 -2.57
C GLU A 42 -9.45 4.95 -1.23
N ASP A 43 -10.40 5.59 -0.54
CA ASP A 43 -11.15 5.01 0.58
C ASP A 43 -12.31 4.19 -0.01
N VAL A 44 -12.16 2.87 -0.01
CA VAL A 44 -13.13 1.96 -0.64
C VAL A 44 -14.45 1.94 0.14
N GLN A 45 -14.43 2.25 1.44
CA GLN A 45 -15.64 2.26 2.26
C GLN A 45 -16.49 3.50 2.01
N GLN A 46 -15.86 4.63 1.71
CA GLN A 46 -16.54 5.92 1.51
C GLN A 46 -16.63 6.34 0.03
N GLY A 47 -15.90 5.68 -0.86
CA GLY A 47 -15.79 6.06 -2.27
C GLY A 47 -14.98 7.34 -2.50
N GLU A 48 -14.29 7.83 -1.46
CA GLU A 48 -13.49 9.05 -1.52
C GLU A 48 -12.15 8.80 -2.20
N ARG A 49 -11.69 9.77 -2.99
CA ARG A 49 -10.42 9.72 -3.71
C ARG A 49 -9.60 10.96 -3.40
N VAL A 50 -8.36 10.75 -3.02
CA VAL A 50 -7.42 11.81 -2.63
C VAL A 50 -6.19 11.71 -3.52
N GLU A 51 -5.81 12.83 -4.13
CA GLU A 51 -4.57 12.92 -4.88
C GLU A 51 -3.38 12.82 -3.93
N VAL A 52 -2.37 12.03 -4.31
CA VAL A 52 -1.14 11.87 -3.54
C VAL A 52 0.00 12.48 -4.33
N HIS A 53 0.69 13.44 -3.73
CA HIS A 53 1.90 14.05 -4.27
C HIS A 53 2.99 14.09 -3.20
N ALA A 54 4.16 13.58 -3.54
CA ALA A 54 5.34 13.68 -2.69
C ALA A 54 6.59 13.91 -3.51
N GLU A 55 7.55 14.64 -2.94
CA GLU A 55 8.85 14.86 -3.56
C GLU A 55 9.98 14.83 -2.53
N GLY A 56 11.17 14.47 -2.98
CA GLY A 56 12.36 14.47 -2.14
C GLY A 56 13.64 14.40 -2.97
N ARG A 57 14.73 14.90 -2.39
CA ARG A 57 16.09 14.74 -2.94
C ARG A 57 16.83 13.56 -2.29
N THR A 58 16.27 13.00 -1.22
CA THR A 58 16.77 11.80 -0.56
C THR A 58 15.62 10.81 -0.34
N PRO A 59 15.90 9.50 -0.21
CA PRO A 59 14.87 8.50 0.10
C PRO A 59 14.07 8.83 1.36
N LEU A 60 14.74 9.35 2.40
CA LEU A 60 14.08 9.72 3.65
C LEU A 60 13.11 10.89 3.47
N GLN A 61 13.50 11.93 2.71
CA GLN A 61 12.62 13.06 2.41
C GLN A 61 11.36 12.61 1.65
N LEU A 62 11.51 11.71 0.68
CA LEU A 62 10.38 11.18 -0.07
C LEU A 62 9.40 10.44 0.86
N VAL A 63 9.92 9.58 1.75
CA VAL A 63 9.08 8.86 2.72
C VAL A 63 8.32 9.82 3.61
N LEU A 64 9.00 10.83 4.17
CA LEU A 64 8.35 11.84 5.02
C LEU A 64 7.29 12.64 4.26
N SER A 65 7.59 13.05 3.01
CA SER A 65 6.63 13.76 2.15
C SER A 65 5.43 12.89 1.80
N LEU A 66 5.63 11.58 1.57
CA LEU A 66 4.53 10.65 1.29
C LEU A 66 3.66 10.44 2.53
N MET A 67 4.26 10.29 3.71
CA MET A 67 3.51 10.17 4.97
C MET A 67 2.67 11.42 5.24
N ALA A 68 3.19 12.61 4.92
CA ALA A 68 2.43 13.85 5.01
C ALA A 68 1.21 13.84 4.06
N ALA A 69 1.40 13.43 2.80
CA ALA A 69 0.31 13.35 1.82
C ALA A 69 -0.76 12.30 2.20
N LEU A 70 -0.37 11.21 2.85
CA LEU A 70 -1.30 10.16 3.28
C LEU A 70 -2.14 10.53 4.50
N LYS A 71 -1.76 11.57 5.25
CA LYS A 71 -2.53 12.06 6.41
C LYS A 71 -3.93 12.52 6.01
N ASP A 72 -4.07 12.98 4.77
CA ASP A 72 -5.33 13.51 4.24
C ASP A 72 -6.27 12.39 3.76
N VAL A 73 -5.90 11.11 3.89
CA VAL A 73 -6.74 9.96 3.53
C VAL A 73 -7.49 9.43 4.78
N PRO A 74 -8.82 9.61 4.88
CA PRO A 74 -9.55 9.35 6.12
C PRO A 74 -9.55 7.89 6.61
N SER A 75 -9.57 6.91 5.70
CA SER A 75 -9.49 5.48 6.06
C SER A 75 -8.14 5.08 6.63
N LEU A 76 -7.04 5.62 6.08
CA LEU A 76 -5.69 5.36 6.59
C LEU A 76 -5.54 5.98 7.98
N ALA A 77 -5.93 7.24 8.15
CA ALA A 77 -5.85 7.92 9.45
C ALA A 77 -6.59 7.15 10.57
N ARG A 78 -7.80 6.66 10.28
CA ARG A 78 -8.59 5.82 11.22
C ARG A 78 -7.91 4.48 11.52
N SER A 79 -7.28 3.86 10.52
CA SER A 79 -6.57 2.58 10.69
C SER A 79 -5.34 2.74 11.58
N PHE A 80 -4.54 3.80 11.37
CA PHE A 80 -3.41 4.12 12.23
C PHE A 80 -3.83 4.43 13.68
N ALA A 81 -4.88 5.24 13.86
CA ALA A 81 -5.41 5.56 15.19
C ALA A 81 -5.87 4.29 15.94
N LYS A 82 -6.60 3.38 15.26
CA LYS A 82 -7.01 2.10 15.85
C LYS A 82 -5.81 1.21 16.23
N GLY A 83 -4.76 1.18 15.42
CA GLY A 83 -3.55 0.40 15.71
C GLY A 83 -2.78 0.91 16.94
N LEU A 84 -2.78 2.22 17.15
CA LEU A 84 -2.14 2.86 18.31
C LEU A 84 -2.94 2.68 19.60
N LEU A 85 -4.27 2.69 19.50
CA LEU A 85 -5.19 2.47 20.63
C LEU A 85 -5.27 1.00 21.08
N LYS A 86 -4.79 0.06 20.26
CA LYS A 86 -4.78 -1.39 20.55
C LYS A 86 -3.45 -1.87 21.15
N LYS A 87 -2.51 -0.95 21.41
CA LYS A 87 -1.23 -1.21 22.08
C LYS A 87 -1.27 -0.76 23.54
#